data_AF-A0A847M9A0-F1
#
_entry.id   AF-A0A847M9A0-F1
#
_cell.length_a   1.000
_cell.length_b   1.000
_cell.length_c   1.000
_cell.angle_alpha   90.00
_cell.angle_beta   90.00
_cell.angle_gamma   90.00
#
_symmetry.space_group_name_H-M   'P 1'
#
loop_
_entity.id
_entity.type
_entity.pdbx_description
1 polymer ?
#
loop_
_entity_poly.entity_id
_entity_poly.type
_entity_poly.pdbx_seq_one_letter_code
_entity_poly.pdbx_strand_id
1 'polypeptide(L)'
;MPFDEAVKGEEVTAPGGHRAYLISTTPQQVDSSYSCLADQLRGTLTLSQSGLCRALERVGLAASEPGQKMLFMDLETTGLGSSPLFLVGTMTWDGQSLLVQQYLARDYTEEAAAIGLFADRAADCDLLVSFNGKAFDLPYLRMRAAATRVPMLAELPHLDLLHESRRAWRTVLPNCRLETLEQRLLGRTRDGDIPGRLIPEAYHEFVRTGNAARLATIVRHNLLDLLTMAELMVRLP
;
A
#
# COMPACT_ATOMS: atom_id res chain seq x y z
N MET A 1 -23.19 -4.52 10.13
CA MET A 1 -22.15 -4.37 11.17
C MET A 1 -21.79 -2.90 11.26
N PRO A 2 -21.90 -2.27 12.44
CA PRO A 2 -21.46 -0.89 12.67
C PRO A 2 -19.98 -0.67 12.32
N PHE A 3 -19.62 0.56 11.93
CA PHE A 3 -18.25 0.91 11.53
C PHE A 3 -17.22 0.65 12.64
N ASP A 4 -17.46 1.18 13.84
CA ASP A 4 -16.53 1.06 14.97
C ASP A 4 -16.35 -0.37 15.48
N GLU A 5 -17.27 -1.29 15.13
CA GLU A 5 -17.13 -2.71 15.40
C GLU A 5 -16.28 -3.42 14.33
N ALA A 6 -16.45 -3.02 13.07
CA ALA A 6 -15.83 -3.67 11.91
C ALA A 6 -14.38 -3.22 11.68
N VAL A 7 -14.07 -1.95 11.91
CA VAL A 7 -12.78 -1.33 11.60
C VAL A 7 -12.28 -0.61 12.85
N LYS A 8 -11.09 -0.97 13.32
CA LYS A 8 -10.46 -0.38 14.50
C LYS A 8 -9.38 0.61 14.09
N GLY A 9 -9.50 1.84 14.56
CA GLY A 9 -8.58 2.93 14.27
C GLY A 9 -8.98 4.18 15.05
N GLU A 10 -8.53 5.33 14.59
CA GLU A 10 -8.76 6.61 15.22
C GLU A 10 -9.10 7.70 14.20
N GLU A 11 -9.87 8.70 14.63
CA GLU A 11 -10.11 9.89 13.82
C GLU A 11 -8.89 10.81 13.89
N VAL A 12 -8.39 11.22 12.74
CA VAL A 12 -7.25 12.12 12.60
C VAL A 12 -7.61 13.33 11.76
N THR A 13 -6.90 14.43 11.99
CA THR A 13 -7.05 15.67 11.22
C THR A 13 -5.86 15.81 10.27
N ALA A 14 -6.14 15.84 8.97
CA ALA A 14 -5.16 16.07 7.93
C ALA A 14 -4.80 17.57 7.80
N PRO A 15 -3.72 17.92 7.08
CA PRO A 15 -3.45 19.30 6.69
C PRO A 15 -4.68 19.93 6.03
N GLY A 16 -5.05 21.13 6.46
CA GLY A 16 -6.27 21.80 6.01
C GLY A 16 -7.50 21.56 6.88
N GLY A 17 -7.40 20.78 7.96
CA GLY A 17 -8.45 20.66 8.98
C GLY A 17 -9.54 19.65 8.67
N HIS A 18 -9.42 18.91 7.55
CA HIS A 18 -10.34 17.84 7.18
C HIS A 18 -10.02 16.56 7.94
N ARG A 19 -11.05 15.78 8.23
CA ARG A 19 -10.94 14.54 9.03
C ARG A 19 -10.82 13.33 8.11
N ALA A 20 -10.05 12.34 8.56
CA ALA A 20 -10.01 11.00 8.00
C ALA A 20 -9.93 9.99 9.13
N TYR A 21 -10.08 8.71 8.80
CA TYR A 21 -9.90 7.62 9.74
C TYR A 21 -8.56 6.92 9.49
N LEU A 22 -7.75 6.79 10.53
CA LEU A 22 -6.44 6.16 10.48
C LEU A 22 -6.51 4.79 11.14
N ILE A 23 -6.12 3.77 10.40
CA ILE A 23 -5.93 2.41 10.91
C ILE A 23 -4.42 2.14 10.90
N SER A 24 -3.87 1.80 12.07
CA SER A 24 -2.45 1.51 12.24
C SER A 24 -2.26 0.06 12.67
N THR A 25 -1.47 -0.71 11.92
CA THR A 25 -1.25 -2.14 12.16
C THR A 25 0.22 -2.48 11.97
N THR A 26 0.82 -3.19 12.93
CA THR A 26 2.14 -3.80 12.73
C THR A 26 1.99 -5.17 12.08
N PRO A 27 2.94 -5.63 11.25
CA PRO A 27 2.81 -6.94 10.60
C PRO A 27 2.57 -8.09 11.59
N GLN A 28 3.14 -8.04 12.78
CA GLN A 28 2.98 -9.06 13.83
C GLN A 28 1.56 -9.12 14.42
N GLN A 29 0.80 -8.01 14.35
CA GLN A 29 -0.61 -8.01 14.75
C GLN A 29 -1.50 -8.71 13.72
N VAL A 30 -1.04 -8.84 12.47
CA VAL A 30 -1.77 -9.53 11.39
C VAL A 30 -1.62 -11.03 11.51
N ASP A 31 -0.37 -11.51 11.57
CA ASP A 31 -0.02 -12.90 11.80
C ASP A 31 1.42 -13.01 12.34
N SER A 32 1.64 -13.96 13.23
CA SER A 32 2.97 -14.31 13.76
C SER A 32 4.00 -14.64 12.68
N SER A 33 3.58 -15.11 11.50
CA SER A 33 4.46 -15.39 10.35
C SER A 33 5.22 -14.15 9.86
N TYR A 34 4.70 -12.95 10.10
CA TYR A 34 5.35 -11.69 9.70
C TYR A 34 6.38 -11.16 10.71
N SER A 35 6.59 -11.86 11.83
CA SER A 35 7.54 -11.45 12.89
C SER A 35 8.96 -11.19 12.40
N CYS A 36 9.42 -11.98 11.43
CA CYS A 36 10.77 -11.87 10.87
C CYS A 36 10.87 -10.99 9.62
N LEU A 37 9.76 -10.43 9.10
CA LEU A 37 9.76 -9.71 7.81
C LEU A 37 10.69 -8.49 7.82
N ALA A 38 10.69 -7.73 8.91
CA ALA A 38 11.59 -6.58 9.10
C ALA A 38 13.07 -7.01 9.08
N ASP A 39 13.41 -8.10 9.76
CA ASP A 39 14.78 -8.62 9.81
C ASP A 39 15.23 -9.22 8.47
N GLN A 40 14.33 -9.89 7.76
CA GLN A 40 14.57 -10.36 6.41
C GLN A 40 14.87 -9.21 5.46
N LEU A 41 14.05 -8.15 5.50
CA LEU A 41 14.24 -6.97 4.68
C LEU A 41 15.58 -6.29 4.97
N ARG A 42 15.90 -6.09 6.24
CA ARG A 42 17.20 -5.60 6.70
C ARG A 42 18.35 -6.46 6.19
N GLY A 43 18.25 -7.79 6.34
CA GLY A 43 19.24 -8.74 5.86
C GLY A 43 19.50 -8.60 4.36
N THR A 44 18.44 -8.58 3.56
CA THR A 44 18.55 -8.44 2.10
C THR A 44 19.16 -7.11 1.67
N LEU A 45 18.88 -6.01 2.40
CA LEU A 45 19.48 -4.69 2.15
C LEU A 45 20.97 -4.62 2.51
N THR A 46 21.45 -5.42 3.47
CA THR A 46 22.88 -5.48 3.83
C THR A 46 23.70 -6.34 2.87
N LEU A 47 23.06 -7.22 2.11
CA LEU A 47 23.71 -8.07 1.12
C LEU A 47 23.87 -7.31 -0.19
N SER A 48 25.05 -6.74 -0.44
CA SER A 48 25.32 -5.88 -1.62
C SER A 48 24.94 -6.50 -2.97
N GLN A 49 24.98 -7.83 -3.09
CA GLN A 49 24.60 -8.55 -4.31
C GLN A 49 23.19 -9.16 -4.28
N SER A 50 22.31 -8.74 -3.38
CA SER A 50 20.92 -9.20 -3.39
C SER A 50 20.14 -8.66 -4.60
N GLY A 51 19.05 -9.33 -4.97
CA GLY A 51 18.15 -8.84 -6.02
C GLY A 51 17.51 -7.50 -5.68
N LEU A 52 17.25 -7.25 -4.39
CA LEU A 52 16.76 -5.97 -3.89
C LEU A 52 17.76 -4.84 -4.13
N CYS A 53 19.03 -5.04 -3.79
CA CYS A 53 20.06 -4.02 -4.00
C CYS A 53 20.15 -3.61 -5.48
N ARG A 54 20.14 -4.60 -6.39
CA ARG A 54 20.09 -4.34 -7.85
C ARG A 54 18.82 -3.62 -8.30
N ALA A 55 17.69 -3.87 -7.64
CA ALA A 55 16.42 -3.21 -7.94
C ALA A 55 16.44 -1.74 -7.48
N LEU A 56 17.06 -1.44 -6.33
CA LEU A 56 17.26 -0.08 -5.83
C LEU A 56 18.21 0.72 -6.73
N GLU A 57 19.31 0.12 -7.18
CA GLU A 57 20.25 0.76 -8.12
C GLU A 57 19.56 1.18 -9.41
N ARG A 58 18.60 0.38 -9.91
CA ARG A 58 17.81 0.69 -11.12
C ARG A 58 16.93 1.93 -10.98
N VAL A 59 16.58 2.32 -9.75
CA VAL A 59 15.82 3.54 -9.46
C VAL A 59 16.71 4.66 -8.94
N GLY A 60 18.04 4.53 -9.07
CA GLY A 60 19.01 5.56 -8.72
C GLY A 60 19.33 5.63 -7.23
N LEU A 61 19.01 4.59 -6.46
CA LEU A 61 19.27 4.53 -5.03
C LEU A 61 20.40 3.52 -4.75
N ALA A 62 21.39 3.94 -3.97
CA ALA A 62 22.39 3.02 -3.45
C ALA A 62 21.73 2.09 -2.43
N ALA A 63 22.01 0.79 -2.52
CA ALA A 63 21.68 -0.10 -1.43
C ALA A 63 22.51 0.29 -0.20
N SER A 64 21.88 0.30 0.97
CA SER A 64 22.53 0.46 2.28
C SER A 64 23.05 1.85 2.67
N GLU A 65 22.25 2.90 2.50
CA GLU A 65 22.34 4.06 3.41
C GLU A 65 21.55 3.71 4.70
N PRO A 66 22.19 3.61 5.87
CA PRO A 66 21.48 3.42 7.13
C PRO A 66 20.43 4.51 7.33
N GLY A 67 19.17 4.12 7.53
CA GLY A 67 18.07 5.06 7.74
C GLY A 67 17.29 5.45 6.49
N GLN A 68 17.55 4.84 5.32
CA GLN A 68 16.71 5.03 4.14
C GLN A 68 15.27 4.58 4.43
N LYS A 69 14.33 5.52 4.29
CA LYS A 69 12.91 5.31 4.54
C LYS A 69 12.18 4.95 3.27
N MET A 70 11.44 3.86 3.31
CA MET A 70 10.63 3.40 2.19
C MET A 70 9.15 3.52 2.53
N LEU A 71 8.36 4.00 1.57
CA LEU A 71 6.92 4.05 1.64
C LEU A 71 6.34 3.10 0.61
N PHE A 72 5.76 2.00 1.04
CA PHE A 72 4.91 1.19 0.20
C PHE A 72 3.54 1.85 0.08
N MET A 73 2.91 1.76 -1.09
CA MET A 73 1.55 2.26 -1.30
C MET A 73 0.69 1.31 -2.12
N ASP A 74 -0.60 1.30 -1.79
CA ASP A 74 -1.68 0.65 -2.54
C ASP A 74 -2.99 1.42 -2.34
N LEU A 75 -3.86 1.47 -3.35
CA LEU A 75 -5.08 2.29 -3.33
C LEU A 75 -6.34 1.47 -3.51
N GLU A 76 -7.42 1.91 -2.86
CA GLU A 76 -8.78 1.47 -3.21
C GLU A 76 -9.63 2.65 -3.67
N THR A 77 -10.34 2.43 -4.76
CA THR A 77 -11.10 3.46 -5.45
C THR A 77 -12.51 2.98 -5.78
N THR A 78 -13.41 3.94 -6.03
CA THR A 78 -14.76 3.64 -6.53
C THR A 78 -14.82 3.48 -8.05
N GLY A 79 -13.70 3.09 -8.67
CA GLY A 79 -13.60 2.83 -10.11
C GLY A 79 -12.47 3.60 -10.80
N LEU A 80 -12.52 3.61 -12.13
CA LEU A 80 -11.52 4.25 -12.98
C LEU A 80 -11.87 5.73 -13.24
N GLY A 81 -10.89 6.51 -13.71
CA GLY A 81 -11.11 7.91 -14.08
C GLY A 81 -11.35 8.80 -12.86
N SER A 82 -12.38 9.65 -12.89
CA SER A 82 -12.63 10.67 -11.85
C SER A 82 -13.43 10.17 -10.63
N SER A 83 -13.55 8.86 -10.44
CA SER A 83 -14.18 8.28 -9.25
C SER A 83 -13.48 8.74 -7.95
N PRO A 84 -14.20 8.84 -6.82
CA PRO A 84 -13.58 9.05 -5.52
C PRO A 84 -12.59 7.95 -5.13
N LEU A 85 -11.44 8.35 -4.61
CA LEU A 85 -10.53 7.54 -3.81
C LEU A 85 -11.07 7.47 -2.38
N PHE A 86 -11.03 6.30 -1.75
CA PHE A 86 -11.50 6.16 -0.38
C PHE A 86 -10.52 5.48 0.58
N LEU A 87 -9.51 4.77 0.08
CA LEU A 87 -8.48 4.19 0.93
C LEU A 87 -7.11 4.42 0.30
N VAL A 88 -6.22 5.03 1.06
CA VAL A 88 -4.78 5.04 0.76
C VAL A 88 -4.09 4.15 1.78
N GLY A 89 -3.70 2.96 1.35
CA GLY A 89 -2.87 2.06 2.13
C GLY A 89 -1.41 2.44 2.02
N THR A 90 -0.73 2.52 3.15
CA THR A 90 0.72 2.71 3.19
C THR A 90 1.38 1.75 4.16
N MET A 91 2.63 1.39 3.88
CA MET A 91 3.49 0.75 4.86
C MET A 91 4.86 1.43 4.86
N THR A 92 5.32 1.86 6.03
CA THR A 92 6.63 2.49 6.16
C THR A 92 7.67 1.50 6.64
N TRP A 93 8.84 1.54 6.02
CA TRP A 93 10.08 0.99 6.54
C TRP A 93 10.98 2.14 7.00
N ASP A 94 11.42 2.13 8.26
CA ASP A 94 12.30 3.16 8.84
C ASP A 94 13.76 2.70 9.02
N GLY A 95 14.11 1.55 8.44
CA GLY A 95 15.40 0.88 8.67
C GLY A 95 15.40 -0.14 9.81
N GLN A 96 14.34 -0.17 10.62
CA GLN A 96 14.22 -1.06 11.78
C GLN A 96 12.91 -1.85 11.80
N SER A 97 11.81 -1.19 11.48
CA SER A 97 10.47 -1.69 11.68
C SER A 97 9.57 -1.41 10.47
N LEU A 98 8.48 -2.17 10.40
CA LEU A 98 7.42 -1.99 9.42
C LEU A 98 6.15 -1.56 10.16
N LEU A 99 5.50 -0.52 9.66
CA LEU A 99 4.22 -0.04 10.16
C LEU A 99 3.27 0.18 8.99
N VAL A 100 2.12 -0.48 9.01
CA VAL A 100 1.04 -0.25 8.04
C VAL A 100 0.13 0.84 8.57
N GLN A 101 -0.15 1.84 7.74
CA GLN A 101 -1.09 2.91 8.00
C GLN A 101 -2.02 3.09 6.82
N GLN A 102 -3.32 3.00 7.11
CA GLN A 102 -4.38 3.03 6.13
C GLN A 102 -5.24 4.27 6.39
N TYR A 103 -5.24 5.19 5.43
CA TYR A 103 -5.98 6.45 5.49
C TYR A 103 -7.32 6.25 4.78
N LEU A 104 -8.37 6.05 5.57
CA LEU A 104 -9.72 5.71 5.13
C LEU A 104 -10.63 6.94 5.17
N ALA A 105 -11.21 7.26 4.03
CA ALA A 105 -12.33 8.18 3.92
C ALA A 105 -13.62 7.42 4.24
N ARG A 106 -14.37 7.85 5.27
CA ARG A 106 -15.64 7.22 5.67
C ARG A 106 -16.83 7.70 4.83
N ASP A 107 -16.66 8.83 4.17
CA ASP A 107 -17.56 9.36 3.15
C ASP A 107 -16.77 10.15 2.10
N TYR A 108 -17.45 10.62 1.05
CA TYR A 108 -16.78 11.31 -0.07
C TYR A 108 -16.11 12.64 0.33
N THR A 109 -16.48 13.24 1.46
CA THR A 109 -15.91 14.52 1.92
C THR A 109 -14.53 14.36 2.56
N GLU A 110 -14.17 13.14 2.97
CA GLU A 110 -12.91 12.82 3.64
C GLU A 110 -11.77 12.44 2.65
N GLU A 111 -12.04 12.38 1.34
CA GLU A 111 -11.06 12.03 0.32
C GLU A 111 -9.82 12.94 0.37
N ALA A 112 -10.02 14.26 0.45
CA ALA A 112 -8.92 15.22 0.51
C ALA A 112 -8.02 14.99 1.73
N ALA A 113 -8.61 14.61 2.87
CA ALA A 113 -7.87 14.31 4.09
C ALA A 113 -7.01 13.04 3.93
N ALA A 114 -7.57 11.98 3.35
CA ALA A 114 -6.83 10.74 3.09
C ALA A 114 -5.63 10.95 2.16
N ILE A 115 -5.82 11.74 1.08
CA ILE A 115 -4.73 12.10 0.16
C ILE A 115 -3.69 12.98 0.86
N GLY A 116 -4.12 13.95 1.68
CA GLY A 116 -3.21 14.83 2.41
C GLY A 116 -2.31 14.08 3.38
N LEU A 117 -2.87 13.13 4.14
CA LEU A 117 -2.10 12.28 5.05
C LEU A 117 -1.05 11.43 4.32
N PHE A 118 -1.40 10.91 3.14
CA PHE A 118 -0.42 10.25 2.28
C PHE A 118 0.68 11.22 1.83
N ALA A 119 0.32 12.42 1.38
CA ALA A 119 1.27 13.40 0.88
C ALA A 119 2.29 13.80 1.95
N ASP A 120 1.82 14.04 3.18
CA ASP A 120 2.68 14.28 4.35
C ASP A 120 3.59 13.10 4.62
N ARG A 121 3.06 11.87 4.59
CA ARG A 121 3.89 10.70 4.84
C ARG A 121 4.94 10.48 3.75
N ALA A 122 4.57 10.70 2.50
CA ALA A 122 5.49 10.61 1.37
C ALA A 122 6.61 11.67 1.46
N ALA A 123 6.34 12.83 2.06
CA ALA A 123 7.34 13.88 2.31
C ALA A 123 8.56 13.40 3.11
N ASP A 124 8.31 12.47 4.04
CA ASP A 124 9.29 12.01 5.01
C ASP A 124 10.05 10.75 4.56
N CYS A 125 9.88 10.33 3.29
CA CYS A 125 10.43 9.08 2.76
C CYS A 125 11.36 9.31 1.56
N ASP A 126 12.28 8.37 1.33
CA ASP A 126 13.30 8.46 0.28
C ASP A 126 12.94 7.62 -0.96
N LEU A 127 12.05 6.65 -0.81
CA LEU A 127 11.64 5.72 -1.85
C LEU A 127 10.15 5.43 -1.76
N LEU A 128 9.46 5.52 -2.90
CA LEU A 128 8.13 4.98 -3.08
C LEU A 128 8.20 3.56 -3.63
N VAL A 129 7.45 2.63 -3.03
CA VAL A 129 7.31 1.25 -3.50
C VAL A 129 5.84 0.98 -3.80
N SER A 130 5.54 0.33 -4.92
CA SER A 130 4.17 -0.05 -5.26
C SER A 130 4.15 -1.31 -6.12
N PHE A 131 2.98 -1.87 -6.37
CA PHE A 131 2.78 -2.92 -7.36
C PHE A 131 1.93 -2.40 -8.51
N ASN A 132 2.53 -2.17 -9.68
CA ASN A 132 1.88 -1.55 -10.85
C ASN A 132 1.46 -0.07 -10.65
N GLY A 133 1.89 0.56 -9.55
CA GLY A 133 1.51 1.93 -9.21
C GLY A 133 2.11 3.02 -10.09
N LYS A 134 3.17 2.75 -10.86
CA LYS A 134 3.67 3.72 -11.86
C LYS A 134 2.66 3.99 -12.96
N ALA A 135 1.92 2.96 -13.36
CA ALA A 135 0.95 3.03 -14.45
C ALA A 135 -0.47 3.36 -13.96
N PHE A 136 -0.79 3.10 -12.69
CA PHE A 136 -2.15 3.20 -12.17
C PHE A 136 -2.24 4.10 -10.93
N ASP A 137 -1.73 3.64 -9.78
CA ASP A 137 -2.00 4.27 -8.48
C ASP A 137 -1.48 5.71 -8.37
N LEU A 138 -0.21 5.94 -8.69
CA LEU A 138 0.39 7.27 -8.54
C LEU A 138 -0.20 8.30 -9.52
N PRO A 139 -0.39 8.00 -10.83
CA PRO A 139 -1.13 8.89 -11.72
C PRO A 139 -2.55 9.20 -11.23
N TYR A 140 -3.27 8.19 -10.73
CA TYR A 140 -4.62 8.35 -10.22
C TYR A 140 -4.65 9.25 -8.99
N LEU A 141 -3.78 9.00 -8.01
CA LEU A 141 -3.64 9.79 -6.80
C LEU A 141 -3.33 11.26 -7.14
N ARG A 142 -2.42 11.53 -8.07
CA ARG A 142 -2.08 12.91 -8.50
C ARG A 142 -3.27 13.62 -9.13
N MET A 143 -4.04 12.93 -9.96
CA MET A 143 -5.27 13.47 -10.53
C MET A 143 -6.30 13.80 -9.44
N ARG A 144 -6.51 12.90 -8.46
CA ARG A 144 -7.42 13.15 -7.34
C ARG A 144 -6.93 14.29 -6.45
N ALA A 145 -5.64 14.34 -6.13
CA ALA A 145 -5.03 15.42 -5.37
C ALA A 145 -5.24 16.79 -6.05
N ALA A 146 -5.07 16.86 -7.37
CA ALA A 146 -5.35 18.08 -8.13
C ALA A 146 -6.84 18.47 -8.05
N ALA A 147 -7.75 17.50 -8.16
CA ALA A 147 -9.19 17.73 -8.08
C ALA A 147 -9.64 18.20 -6.67
N THR A 148 -8.99 17.70 -5.62
CA THR A 148 -9.27 18.05 -4.22
C THR A 148 -8.41 19.18 -3.68
N ARG A 149 -7.53 19.76 -4.52
CA ARG A 149 -6.58 20.84 -4.18
C ARG A 149 -5.61 20.47 -3.05
N VAL A 150 -5.27 19.20 -2.93
CA VAL A 150 -4.22 18.73 -2.02
C VAL A 150 -2.86 18.90 -2.71
N PRO A 151 -1.91 19.64 -2.11
CA PRO A 151 -0.57 19.76 -2.67
C PRO A 151 0.14 18.41 -2.59
N MET A 152 0.75 17.99 -3.70
CA MET A 152 1.58 16.79 -3.77
C MET A 152 3.05 17.19 -3.94
N LEU A 153 3.92 16.59 -3.14
CA LEU A 153 5.36 16.83 -3.22
C LEU A 153 6.00 16.26 -4.48
N ALA A 154 7.27 16.61 -4.65
CA ALA A 154 8.12 16.21 -5.77
C ALA A 154 8.21 14.68 -5.93
N GLU A 155 8.63 14.24 -7.11
CA GLU A 155 8.75 12.82 -7.43
C GLU A 155 9.82 12.14 -6.56
N LEU A 156 9.39 11.14 -5.79
CA LEU A 156 10.31 10.18 -5.15
C LEU A 156 10.84 9.21 -6.21
N PRO A 157 12.08 8.71 -6.06
CA PRO A 157 12.47 7.46 -6.67
C PRO A 157 11.39 6.40 -6.43
N HIS A 158 11.00 5.69 -7.48
CA HIS A 158 9.84 4.82 -7.44
C HIS A 158 10.21 3.42 -7.91
N LEU A 159 10.16 2.45 -6.99
CA LEU A 159 10.33 1.04 -7.24
C LEU A 159 8.96 0.39 -7.47
N ASP A 160 8.68 0.03 -8.72
CA ASP A 160 7.46 -0.70 -9.06
C ASP A 160 7.75 -2.20 -9.17
N LEU A 161 7.21 -2.94 -8.21
CA LEU A 161 7.46 -4.37 -8.06
C LEU A 161 6.86 -5.20 -9.18
N LEU A 162 5.88 -4.70 -9.96
CA LEU A 162 5.41 -5.44 -11.13
C LEU A 162 6.51 -5.56 -12.19
N HIS A 163 7.29 -4.49 -12.39
CA HIS A 163 8.41 -4.51 -13.34
C HIS A 163 9.50 -5.46 -12.89
N GLU A 164 9.89 -5.40 -11.62
CA GLU A 164 10.90 -6.31 -11.06
C GLU A 164 10.41 -7.76 -11.04
N SER A 165 9.13 -7.99 -10.72
CA SER A 165 8.53 -9.33 -10.77
C SER A 165 8.53 -9.90 -12.18
N ARG A 166 8.23 -9.09 -13.21
CA ARG A 166 8.30 -9.53 -14.61
C ARG A 166 9.73 -9.83 -15.03
N ARG A 167 10.73 -9.08 -14.57
CA ARG A 167 12.14 -9.38 -14.86
C ARG A 167 12.53 -10.74 -14.27
N ALA A 168 12.13 -11.00 -13.03
CA ALA A 168 12.50 -12.20 -12.30
C ALA A 168 11.74 -13.46 -12.76
N TRP A 169 10.43 -13.34 -13.02
CA TRP A 169 9.57 -14.52 -13.03
C TRP A 169 8.66 -14.68 -14.27
N ARG A 170 8.67 -13.77 -15.25
CA ARG A 170 7.75 -13.86 -16.41
C ARG A 170 7.89 -15.13 -17.24
N THR A 171 9.05 -15.80 -17.20
CA THR A 171 9.35 -17.01 -17.98
C THR A 171 9.00 -18.29 -17.24
N VAL A 172 8.76 -18.22 -15.93
CA VAL A 172 8.53 -19.40 -15.06
C VAL A 172 7.15 -19.40 -14.40
N LEU A 173 6.45 -18.27 -14.39
CA LEU A 173 5.09 -18.14 -13.86
C LEU A 173 4.07 -17.88 -14.98
N PRO A 174 2.80 -18.31 -14.81
CA PRO A 174 1.77 -18.10 -15.83
C PRO A 174 1.47 -16.62 -16.07
N ASN A 175 1.62 -15.79 -15.04
CA ASN A 175 1.58 -14.33 -15.11
C ASN A 175 2.24 -13.75 -13.85
N CYS A 176 2.43 -12.43 -13.82
CA CYS A 176 2.95 -11.71 -12.66
C CYS A 176 1.88 -10.80 -12.03
N ARG A 177 0.63 -11.25 -11.89
CA ARG A 177 -0.36 -10.57 -11.03
C ARG A 177 -0.01 -10.84 -9.57
N LEU A 178 -0.33 -9.91 -8.68
CA LEU A 178 0.03 -10.00 -7.26
C LEU A 178 -0.46 -11.30 -6.61
N GLU A 179 -1.72 -11.68 -6.86
CA GLU A 179 -2.31 -12.96 -6.41
C GLU A 179 -1.51 -14.19 -6.90
N THR A 180 -1.08 -14.19 -8.17
CA THR A 180 -0.27 -15.30 -8.71
C THR A 180 1.11 -15.35 -8.07
N LEU A 181 1.72 -14.20 -7.80
CA LEU A 181 3.02 -14.13 -7.13
C LEU A 181 2.91 -14.58 -5.66
N GLU A 182 1.86 -14.16 -4.97
CA GLU A 182 1.57 -14.60 -3.60
C GLU A 182 1.41 -16.13 -3.55
N GLN A 183 0.59 -16.70 -4.43
CA GLN A 183 0.36 -18.14 -4.46
C GLN A 183 1.62 -18.92 -4.81
N ARG A 184 2.36 -18.50 -5.84
CA ARG A 184 3.47 -19.27 -6.40
C ARG A 184 4.78 -19.08 -5.66
N LEU A 185 5.02 -17.91 -5.07
CA LEU A 185 6.27 -17.58 -4.40
C LEU A 185 6.14 -17.63 -2.88
N LEU A 186 5.00 -17.21 -2.32
CA LEU A 186 4.78 -17.11 -0.88
C LEU A 186 3.97 -18.30 -0.32
N GLY A 187 3.36 -19.10 -1.20
CA GLY A 187 2.61 -20.30 -0.82
C GLY A 187 1.28 -20.00 -0.14
N ARG A 188 0.76 -18.77 -0.26
CA ARG A 188 -0.50 -18.35 0.36
C ARG A 188 -1.62 -18.27 -0.66
N THR A 189 -2.83 -18.59 -0.21
CA THR A 189 -4.06 -18.33 -0.95
C THR A 189 -4.96 -17.53 -0.02
N ARG A 190 -5.56 -16.45 -0.52
CA ARG A 190 -6.48 -15.61 0.27
C ARG A 190 -7.85 -16.28 0.32
N ASP A 191 -8.36 -16.48 1.53
CA ASP A 191 -9.75 -16.88 1.76
C ASP A 191 -10.56 -15.66 2.23
N GLY A 192 -11.81 -15.56 1.78
CA GLY A 192 -12.72 -14.47 2.14
C GLY A 192 -12.42 -13.12 1.51
N ASP A 193 -11.67 -13.08 0.41
CA ASP A 193 -11.34 -11.84 -0.29
C ASP A 193 -12.52 -11.28 -1.10
N ILE A 194 -12.55 -9.95 -1.28
CA ILE A 194 -13.54 -9.29 -2.12
C ILE A 194 -13.03 -9.21 -3.58
N PRO A 195 -13.79 -9.69 -4.58
CA PRO A 195 -13.42 -9.46 -5.96
C PRO A 195 -13.30 -7.96 -6.25
N GLY A 196 -12.16 -7.51 -6.81
CA GLY A 196 -11.89 -6.08 -7.04
C GLY A 196 -13.01 -5.31 -7.75
N ARG A 197 -13.74 -5.97 -8.67
CA ARG A 197 -14.90 -5.39 -9.36
C ARG A 197 -16.08 -5.02 -8.45
N LEU A 198 -16.14 -5.55 -7.24
CA LEU A 198 -17.19 -5.31 -6.25
C LEU A 198 -16.79 -4.25 -5.21
N ILE A 199 -15.51 -3.85 -5.16
CA ILE A 199 -15.00 -2.86 -4.20
C ILE A 199 -15.75 -1.52 -4.31
N PRO A 200 -16.00 -0.95 -5.50
CA PRO A 200 -16.75 0.30 -5.62
C PRO A 200 -18.16 0.22 -5.03
N GLU A 201 -18.90 -0.83 -5.37
CA GLU A 201 -20.28 -1.01 -4.90
C GLU A 201 -20.33 -1.19 -3.38
N ALA A 202 -19.39 -1.95 -2.82
CA ALA A 202 -19.28 -2.17 -1.38
C ALA A 202 -19.03 -0.86 -0.61
N TYR A 203 -18.16 0.02 -1.12
CA TYR A 203 -17.95 1.33 -0.51
C TYR A 203 -19.20 2.21 -0.59
N HIS A 204 -19.86 2.27 -1.75
CA HIS A 204 -21.10 3.05 -1.89
C HIS A 204 -22.23 2.52 -0.99
N GLU A 205 -22.32 1.21 -0.80
CA GLU A 205 -23.24 0.60 0.16
C GLU A 205 -22.93 1.04 1.59
N PHE A 206 -21.66 1.02 1.98
CA PHE A 206 -21.22 1.49 3.29
C PHE A 206 -21.60 2.96 3.52
N VAL A 207 -21.28 3.87 2.58
CA VAL A 207 -21.62 5.30 2.72
C VAL A 207 -23.13 5.53 2.86
N ARG A 208 -23.97 4.74 2.16
CA ARG A 208 -25.43 4.86 2.25
C ARG A 208 -26.03 4.28 3.53
N THR A 209 -25.47 3.19 4.04
CA THR A 209 -26.13 2.34 5.05
C THR A 209 -25.41 2.31 6.40
N GLY A 210 -24.15 2.75 6.45
CA GLY A 210 -23.26 2.55 7.59
C GLY A 210 -22.82 1.10 7.80
N ASN A 211 -23.20 0.15 6.94
CA ASN A 211 -22.81 -1.25 7.08
C ASN A 211 -21.36 -1.48 6.62
N ALA A 212 -20.45 -1.62 7.57
CA ALA A 212 -19.02 -1.72 7.31
C ALA A 212 -18.49 -3.15 7.11
N ALA A 213 -19.37 -4.16 7.01
CA ALA A 213 -18.94 -5.56 6.92
C ALA A 213 -18.02 -5.82 5.71
N ARG A 214 -18.40 -5.36 4.51
CA ARG A 214 -17.57 -5.48 3.31
C ARG A 214 -16.38 -4.51 3.32
N LEU A 215 -16.52 -3.37 3.99
CA LEU A 215 -15.45 -2.39 4.13
C LEU A 215 -14.27 -2.97 4.92
N ALA A 216 -14.54 -3.72 6.00
CA ALA A 216 -13.49 -4.40 6.75
C ALA A 216 -12.72 -5.42 5.90
N THR A 217 -13.39 -6.11 4.97
CA THR A 217 -12.72 -7.00 4.00
C THR A 217 -11.80 -6.21 3.06
N ILE A 218 -12.23 -5.05 2.56
CA ILE A 218 -11.42 -4.17 1.70
C ILE A 218 -10.19 -3.66 2.45
N VAL A 219 -10.36 -3.19 3.70
CA VAL A 219 -9.24 -2.75 4.55
C VAL A 219 -8.25 -3.89 4.75
N ARG A 220 -8.72 -5.11 5.04
CA ARG A 220 -7.85 -6.28 5.19
C ARG A 220 -7.15 -6.65 3.88
N HIS A 221 -7.82 -6.55 2.73
CA HIS A 221 -7.24 -6.80 1.41
C HIS A 221 -6.03 -5.89 1.15
N ASN A 222 -6.25 -4.58 1.22
CA ASN A 222 -5.23 -3.56 1.01
C ASN A 222 -4.04 -3.70 1.99
N LEU A 223 -4.31 -4.08 3.25
CA LEU A 223 -3.27 -4.42 4.23
C LEU A 223 -2.40 -5.61 3.78
N LEU A 224 -3.03 -6.69 3.30
CA LEU A 224 -2.31 -7.88 2.84
C LEU A 224 -1.52 -7.63 1.55
N ASP A 225 -1.99 -6.75 0.67
CA ASP A 225 -1.26 -6.32 -0.51
C ASP A 225 0.04 -5.60 -0.16
N LEU A 226 0.00 -4.69 0.82
CA LEU A 226 1.19 -4.01 1.33
C LEU A 226 2.22 -5.00 1.91
N LEU A 227 1.77 -5.97 2.71
CA LEU A 227 2.65 -7.01 3.27
C LEU A 227 3.24 -7.90 2.17
N THR A 228 2.42 -8.28 1.19
CA THR A 228 2.86 -9.08 0.03
C THR A 228 3.95 -8.35 -0.74
N MET A 229 3.85 -7.04 -0.92
CA MET A 229 4.89 -6.25 -1.59
C MET A 229 6.24 -6.32 -0.85
N ALA A 230 6.27 -6.18 0.48
CA ALA A 230 7.52 -6.31 1.24
C ALA A 230 8.12 -7.72 1.14
N GLU A 231 7.29 -8.76 1.21
CA GLU A 231 7.77 -10.15 1.06
C GLU A 231 8.32 -10.43 -0.34
N LEU A 232 7.67 -9.92 -1.38
CA LEU A 232 8.18 -10.03 -2.75
C LEU A 232 9.51 -9.30 -2.90
N MET A 233 9.64 -8.13 -2.28
CA MET A 233 10.86 -7.34 -2.30
C MET A 233 12.04 -8.08 -1.66
N VAL A 234 11.81 -8.82 -0.57
CA VAL A 234 12.80 -9.71 0.06
C VAL A 234 13.21 -10.88 -0.85
N ARG A 235 12.29 -11.37 -1.69
CA ARG A 235 12.48 -12.54 -2.55
C ARG A 235 13.04 -12.23 -3.95
N LEU A 236 13.31 -10.97 -4.26
CA LEU A 236 13.90 -10.60 -5.54
C LEU A 236 15.25 -11.32 -5.73
N PRO A 237 15.44 -12.05 -6.85
CA PRO A 237 16.63 -12.86 -7.08
C PRO A 237 17.86 -12.04 -7.44
#